data_AF-A0A815P9I5-F1
#
_entry.id   AF-A0A815P9I5-F1
#
_cell.length_a   1.000
_cell.length_b   1.000
_cell.length_c   1.000
_cell.angle_alpha   90.00
_cell.angle_beta   90.00
_cell.angle_gamma   90.00
#
_symmetry.space_group_name_H-M   'P 1'
#
loop_
_entity.id
_entity.type
_entity.pdbx_description
1 polymer ?
#
loop_
_entity_poly.entity_id
_entity_poly.type
_entity_poly.pdbx_seq_one_letter_code
_entity_poly.pdbx_strand_id
1 'polypeptide(L)'
;MKNETLRRKLIIEARYFRLHSLIEVLTEPDRSAKIQQEKKLNEFYGKSNQKWDLIYRGSRDGFDPNAVHTRCDNQGSTMTVVRSTNNYLFGGYASVGWTSVYGAYINDPCVFLFTLTNPHNIPPTKYLVKPDNVVNALQYSNAYGPIFGGCDIALFTNSNSNQSSSVRFPYFYVDTTGQGKNTFTGTANFTTLDIEVFKVF
;
A
#
# COMPACT_ATOMS: atom_id res chain seq x y z
N MET A 1 22.53 -16.59 4.71
CA MET A 1 23.05 -17.79 5.40
C MET A 1 22.92 -17.72 6.93
N LYS A 2 23.58 -16.81 7.67
CA LYS A 2 23.54 -16.81 9.16
C LYS A 2 22.13 -16.75 9.79
N ASN A 3 21.21 -15.96 9.24
CA ASN A 3 19.87 -15.77 9.80
C ASN A 3 18.96 -17.01 9.60
N GLU A 4 19.17 -17.76 8.52
CA GLU A 4 18.39 -18.96 8.23
C GLU A 4 18.80 -20.14 9.11
N THR A 5 20.10 -20.27 9.40
CA THR A 5 20.62 -21.25 10.35
C THR A 5 20.11 -20.98 11.77
N LEU A 6 20.04 -19.71 12.19
CA LEU A 6 19.50 -19.32 13.49
C LEU A 6 17.99 -19.60 13.59
N ARG A 7 17.21 -19.26 12.56
CA ARG A 7 15.76 -19.55 12.48
C ARG A 7 15.47 -21.03 12.62
N ARG A 8 16.24 -21.90 11.94
CA ARG A 8 16.08 -23.36 12.05
C ARG A 8 16.35 -23.88 13.47
N LYS A 9 17.40 -23.39 14.13
CA LYS A 9 17.70 -23.75 15.54
C LYS A 9 16.57 -23.32 16.48
N LEU A 10 16.07 -22.09 16.33
CA LEU A 10 14.94 -21.58 17.13
C LEU A 10 13.66 -22.39 16.93
N ILE A 11 13.37 -22.87 15.70
CA ILE A 11 12.20 -23.72 15.45
C ILE A 11 12.34 -25.07 16.16
N ILE A 12 13.53 -25.66 16.18
CA ILE A 12 13.79 -26.94 16.88
C ILE A 12 13.55 -26.78 18.39
N GLU A 13 14.11 -25.75 19.00
CA GLU A 13 13.90 -25.45 20.42
C GLU A 13 12.42 -25.14 20.73
N ALA A 14 11.76 -24.32 19.91
CA ALA A 14 10.34 -24.01 20.09
C ALA A 14 9.45 -25.26 20.03
N ARG A 15 9.79 -26.22 19.16
CA ARG A 15 9.13 -27.54 19.09
C ARG A 15 9.40 -28.37 20.34
N TYR A 16 10.63 -28.40 20.84
CA TYR A 16 10.99 -29.10 22.07
C TYR A 16 10.16 -28.62 23.27
N PHE A 17 10.02 -27.30 23.43
CA PHE A 17 9.22 -26.69 24.50
C PHE A 17 7.72 -26.59 24.20
N ARG A 18 7.23 -27.10 23.06
CA ARG A 18 5.83 -27.05 22.61
C ARG A 18 5.24 -25.62 22.56
N LEU A 19 6.05 -24.64 22.17
CA LEU A 19 5.66 -23.24 22.04
C LEU A 19 4.91 -22.99 20.72
N HIS A 20 3.62 -23.35 20.68
CA HIS A 20 2.80 -23.33 19.46
C HIS A 20 2.80 -21.96 18.75
N SER A 21 2.54 -20.87 19.48
CA SER A 21 2.53 -19.52 18.91
C SER A 21 3.89 -19.12 18.34
N LEU A 22 5.00 -19.56 18.97
CA LEU A 22 6.34 -19.27 18.47
C LEU A 22 6.66 -20.08 17.21
N ILE A 23 6.19 -21.33 17.13
CA ILE A 23 6.35 -22.16 15.93
C ILE A 23 5.58 -21.55 14.77
N GLU A 24 4.33 -21.12 14.98
CA GLU A 24 3.52 -20.42 13.98
C GLU A 24 4.25 -19.19 13.45
N VAL A 25 4.67 -18.30 14.35
CA VAL A 25 5.51 -17.13 14.07
C VAL A 25 6.77 -17.50 13.28
N LEU A 26 7.51 -18.52 13.70
CA LEU A 26 8.80 -18.89 13.07
C LEU A 26 8.64 -19.66 11.76
N THR A 27 7.48 -20.27 11.50
CA THR A 27 7.22 -21.07 10.28
C THR A 27 6.38 -20.35 9.25
N GLU A 28 5.84 -19.17 9.56
CA GLU A 28 5.20 -18.26 8.61
C GLU A 28 6.07 -18.12 7.35
N PRO A 29 5.62 -18.64 6.19
CA PRO A 29 6.39 -18.67 4.94
C PRO A 29 6.82 -17.28 4.47
N ASP A 30 6.09 -16.24 4.90
CA ASP A 30 6.21 -14.87 4.38
C ASP A 30 6.78 -13.86 5.39
N ARG A 31 7.14 -14.29 6.61
CA ARG A 31 7.60 -13.38 7.67
C ARG A 31 8.81 -12.55 7.24
N SER A 32 9.79 -13.16 6.57
CA SER A 32 10.98 -12.45 6.13
C SER A 32 10.69 -11.41 5.05
N ALA A 33 9.78 -11.70 4.11
CA ALA A 33 9.43 -10.75 3.07
C ALA A 33 8.61 -9.61 3.67
N LYS A 34 7.66 -9.90 4.57
CA LYS A 34 6.90 -8.88 5.31
C LYS A 34 7.81 -7.94 6.09
N ILE A 35 8.82 -8.46 6.81
CA ILE A 35 9.82 -7.63 7.50
C ILE A 35 10.61 -6.74 6.52
N GLN A 36 10.95 -7.25 5.33
CA GLN A 36 11.66 -6.46 4.32
C GLN A 36 10.77 -5.37 3.72
N GLN A 37 9.50 -5.68 3.44
CA GLN A 37 8.50 -4.74 2.96
C GLN A 37 8.25 -3.62 3.98
N GLU A 38 8.06 -3.97 5.26
CA GLU A 38 7.91 -3.00 6.36
C GLU A 38 9.14 -2.09 6.48
N LYS A 39 10.35 -2.65 6.45
CA LYS A 39 11.59 -1.85 6.44
C LYS A 39 11.64 -0.88 5.26
N LYS A 40 11.17 -1.31 4.09
CA LYS A 40 11.18 -0.46 2.89
C LYS A 40 10.13 0.65 2.96
N LEU A 41 8.95 0.36 3.52
CA LEU A 41 7.94 1.39 3.81
C LEU A 41 8.46 2.42 4.82
N ASN A 42 9.16 1.97 5.87
CA ASN A 42 9.82 2.84 6.85
C ASN A 42 10.89 3.75 6.19
N GLU A 43 11.69 3.19 5.27
CA GLU A 43 12.66 3.94 4.46
C GLU A 43 11.97 4.99 3.58
N PHE A 44 10.89 4.62 2.87
CA PHE A 44 10.14 5.56 2.02
C PHE A 44 9.49 6.69 2.82
N TYR A 45 8.97 6.38 4.01
CA TYR A 45 8.43 7.36 4.93
C TYR A 45 9.52 8.26 5.56
N GLY A 46 10.75 7.76 5.69
CA GLY A 46 11.90 8.49 6.23
C GLY A 46 12.14 8.28 7.73
N LYS A 47 11.52 7.27 8.35
CA LYS A 47 11.70 6.93 9.78
C LYS A 47 11.82 5.42 9.95
N SER A 48 12.99 4.98 10.42
CA SER A 48 13.36 3.56 10.49
C SER A 48 12.50 2.72 11.44
N ASN A 49 11.95 3.32 12.49
CA ASN A 49 11.10 2.68 13.50
C ASN A 49 9.70 3.30 13.50
N GLN A 50 9.06 3.28 12.33
CA GLN A 50 7.71 3.81 12.19
C GLN A 50 6.69 2.84 12.78
N LYS A 51 5.70 3.39 13.50
CA LYS A 51 4.55 2.65 13.99
C LYS A 51 3.39 2.83 13.01
N TRP A 52 2.71 1.74 12.73
CA TRP A 52 1.63 1.67 11.76
C TRP A 52 0.41 1.06 12.43
N ASP A 53 -0.68 1.81 12.50
CA ASP A 53 -1.94 1.30 13.03
C ASP A 53 -2.84 0.89 11.86
N LEU A 54 -3.12 -0.41 11.73
CA LEU A 54 -4.02 -0.91 10.71
C LEU A 54 -5.46 -0.46 11.01
N ILE A 55 -5.90 0.57 10.30
CA ILE A 55 -7.24 1.15 10.48
C ILE A 55 -8.27 0.53 9.56
N TYR A 56 -7.87 0.04 8.38
CA TYR A 56 -8.77 -0.60 7.42
C TYR A 56 -8.09 -1.77 6.71
N ARG A 57 -8.83 -2.86 6.51
CA ARG A 57 -8.46 -3.99 5.65
C ARG A 57 -9.67 -4.45 4.86
N GLY A 58 -9.62 -4.44 3.53
CA GLY A 58 -10.74 -4.80 2.68
C GLY A 58 -11.32 -6.19 2.97
N SER A 59 -10.46 -7.20 3.15
CA SER A 59 -10.90 -8.56 3.50
C SER A 59 -11.54 -8.69 4.89
N ARG A 60 -11.31 -7.73 5.81
CA ARG A 60 -11.90 -7.69 7.16
C ARG A 60 -13.15 -6.83 7.20
N ASP A 61 -13.11 -5.68 6.54
CA ASP A 61 -14.05 -4.58 6.73
C ASP A 61 -15.02 -4.40 5.56
N GLY A 62 -14.76 -5.03 4.42
CA GLY A 62 -15.55 -4.87 3.18
C GLY A 62 -14.88 -3.94 2.17
N PHE A 63 -15.26 -4.10 0.89
CA PHE A 63 -14.74 -3.33 -0.25
C PHE A 63 -15.71 -2.25 -0.75
N ASP A 64 -16.77 -1.96 0.02
CA ASP A 64 -17.69 -0.87 -0.29
C ASP A 64 -17.13 0.48 0.19
N PRO A 65 -17.55 1.61 -0.39
CA PRO A 65 -16.98 2.91 -0.05
C PRO A 65 -17.30 3.32 1.39
N ASN A 66 -18.43 2.87 1.95
CA ASN A 66 -18.83 3.23 3.31
C ASN A 66 -17.87 2.63 4.35
N ALA A 67 -17.43 1.38 4.13
CA ALA A 67 -16.42 0.73 4.95
C ALA A 67 -15.08 1.50 4.97
N VAL A 68 -14.64 2.01 3.81
CA VAL A 68 -13.41 2.79 3.71
C VAL A 68 -13.57 4.13 4.43
N HIS A 69 -14.59 4.92 4.10
CA HIS A 69 -14.78 6.26 4.67
C HIS A 69 -14.96 6.24 6.18
N THR A 70 -15.76 5.30 6.70
CA THR A 70 -15.99 5.17 8.15
C THR A 70 -14.69 4.92 8.92
N ARG A 71 -13.70 4.28 8.30
CA ARG A 71 -12.43 3.93 8.95
C ARG A 71 -11.27 4.87 8.62
N CYS A 72 -11.24 5.46 7.43
CA CYS A 72 -10.09 6.21 6.92
C CYS A 72 -10.27 7.73 6.96
N ASP A 73 -11.51 8.23 6.96
CA ASP A 73 -11.74 9.67 7.00
C ASP A 73 -11.24 10.27 8.32
N ASN A 74 -10.64 11.46 8.22
CA ASN A 74 -10.13 12.26 9.35
C ASN A 74 -9.08 11.56 10.24
N GLN A 75 -8.42 10.50 9.74
CA GLN A 75 -7.40 9.78 10.50
C GLN A 75 -6.01 10.45 10.52
N GLY A 76 -5.82 11.52 9.75
CA GLY A 76 -4.52 12.15 9.54
C GLY A 76 -3.69 11.40 8.50
N SER A 77 -2.36 11.43 8.61
CA SER A 77 -1.49 10.78 7.63
C SER A 77 -1.73 9.27 7.56
N THR A 78 -1.77 8.74 6.33
CA THR A 78 -2.00 7.32 6.08
C THR A 78 -1.09 6.75 5.00
N MET A 79 -0.85 5.45 5.09
CA MET A 79 -0.18 4.64 4.08
C MET A 79 -1.15 3.57 3.59
N THR A 80 -1.45 3.62 2.30
CA THR A 80 -2.32 2.64 1.63
C THR A 80 -1.45 1.64 0.90
N VAL A 81 -1.66 0.35 1.18
CA VAL A 81 -1.01 -0.78 0.51
C VAL A 81 -2.08 -1.60 -0.20
N VAL A 82 -1.87 -1.84 -1.49
CA VAL A 82 -2.76 -2.61 -2.37
C VAL A 82 -2.03 -3.88 -2.77
N ARG A 83 -2.72 -5.01 -2.66
CA ARG A 83 -2.30 -6.28 -3.25
C ARG A 83 -3.20 -6.58 -4.44
N SER A 84 -2.66 -6.61 -5.65
CA SER A 84 -3.42 -7.05 -6.83
C SER A 84 -3.62 -8.57 -6.85
N THR A 85 -4.55 -9.06 -7.67
CA THR A 85 -4.75 -10.51 -7.91
C THR A 85 -3.51 -11.20 -8.48
N ASN A 86 -2.62 -10.45 -9.11
CA ASN A 86 -1.32 -10.95 -9.60
C ASN A 86 -0.22 -10.89 -8.52
N ASN A 87 -0.59 -10.65 -7.26
CA ASN A 87 0.31 -10.54 -6.09
C ASN A 87 1.34 -9.40 -6.16
N TYR A 88 1.10 -8.37 -6.98
CA TYR A 88 1.89 -7.14 -6.92
C TYR A 88 1.44 -6.25 -5.77
N LEU A 89 2.42 -5.70 -5.04
CA LEU A 89 2.26 -4.85 -3.87
C LEU A 89 2.71 -3.43 -4.19
N PHE A 90 1.80 -2.49 -4.04
CA PHE A 90 2.02 -1.08 -4.36
C PHE A 90 1.05 -0.20 -3.59
N GLY A 91 1.15 1.11 -3.75
CA GLY A 91 0.19 2.03 -3.16
C GLY A 91 0.73 3.44 -3.05
N GLY A 92 0.30 4.15 -2.02
CA GLY A 92 0.69 5.53 -1.80
C GLY A 92 0.58 5.96 -0.35
N TYR A 93 1.33 7.01 -0.02
CA TYR A 93 1.28 7.71 1.25
C TYR A 93 0.59 9.06 1.05
N ALA A 94 -0.31 9.40 1.97
CA ALA A 94 -0.88 10.74 2.11
C ALA A 94 -0.48 11.30 3.48
N SER A 95 0.08 12.51 3.51
CA SER A 95 0.40 13.23 4.75
C SER A 95 -0.82 13.93 5.35
N VAL A 96 -1.83 14.20 4.54
CA VAL A 96 -3.12 14.75 4.94
C VAL A 96 -4.17 13.65 5.13
N GLY A 97 -5.13 13.88 6.03
CA GLY A 97 -6.23 12.95 6.27
C GLY A 97 -7.22 12.87 5.11
N TRP A 98 -7.85 11.72 4.90
CA TRP A 98 -8.90 11.58 3.89
C TRP A 98 -10.20 12.27 4.32
N THR A 99 -10.99 12.74 3.36
CA THR A 99 -12.36 13.21 3.60
C THR A 99 -13.29 12.72 2.50
N SER A 100 -14.58 12.70 2.76
CA SER A 100 -15.63 12.34 1.79
C SER A 100 -16.16 13.53 0.99
N VAL A 101 -15.47 14.68 0.95
CA VAL A 101 -15.95 15.85 0.20
C VAL A 101 -15.69 15.64 -1.29
N TYR A 102 -16.76 15.50 -2.07
CA TYR A 102 -16.66 15.27 -3.51
C TYR A 102 -15.96 16.44 -4.23
N GLY A 103 -15.02 16.11 -5.12
CA GLY A 103 -14.43 17.07 -6.06
C GLY A 103 -13.37 18.00 -5.46
N ALA A 104 -12.99 17.81 -4.20
CA ALA A 104 -11.89 18.54 -3.60
C ALA A 104 -10.53 17.92 -3.99
N TYR A 105 -9.64 18.77 -4.50
CA TYR A 105 -8.23 18.47 -4.66
C TYR A 105 -7.47 19.00 -3.45
N ILE A 106 -6.56 18.20 -2.91
CA ILE A 106 -5.72 18.63 -1.79
C ILE A 106 -4.27 18.72 -2.22
N ASN A 107 -3.67 19.84 -1.85
CA ASN A 107 -2.23 20.02 -1.89
C ASN A 107 -1.60 19.24 -0.73
N ASP A 108 -0.82 18.23 -1.08
CA ASP A 108 -0.01 17.46 -0.15
C ASP A 108 1.42 17.38 -0.73
N PRO A 109 2.36 18.20 -0.25
CA PRO A 109 3.73 18.20 -0.78
C PRO A 109 4.51 16.93 -0.40
N CYS A 110 4.00 16.16 0.55
CA CYS A 110 4.65 14.95 1.07
C CYS A 110 4.02 13.66 0.54
N VAL A 111 2.97 13.75 -0.28
CA VAL A 111 2.34 12.58 -0.91
C VAL A 111 3.31 11.91 -1.89
N PHE A 112 3.28 10.59 -1.91
CA PHE A 112 4.07 9.81 -2.86
C PHE A 112 3.40 8.48 -3.19
N LEU A 113 3.71 7.95 -4.36
CA LEU A 113 3.39 6.57 -4.71
C LEU A 113 4.58 5.66 -4.48
N PHE A 114 4.33 4.36 -4.39
CA PHE A 114 5.40 3.37 -4.36
C PHE A 114 5.00 2.03 -4.96
N THR A 115 6.00 1.25 -5.38
CA THR A 115 5.89 -0.19 -5.62
C THR A 115 6.81 -0.93 -4.65
N LEU A 116 6.34 -2.01 -4.05
CA LEU A 116 7.17 -2.99 -3.33
C LEU A 116 7.49 -4.19 -4.22
N THR A 117 6.52 -4.62 -5.04
CA THR A 117 6.71 -5.61 -6.11
C THR A 117 5.96 -5.14 -7.36
N ASN A 118 6.42 -5.54 -8.54
CA ASN A 118 5.85 -5.14 -9.82
C ASN A 118 6.16 -6.19 -10.90
N PRO A 119 5.46 -6.15 -12.06
CA PRO A 119 5.65 -7.13 -13.14
C PRO A 119 7.04 -7.13 -13.78
N HIS A 120 7.81 -6.06 -13.60
CA HIS A 120 9.06 -5.83 -14.30
C HIS A 120 10.28 -6.18 -13.44
N ASN A 121 10.05 -6.74 -12.24
CA ASN A 121 11.10 -7.03 -11.25
C ASN A 121 11.97 -5.81 -10.89
N ILE A 122 11.40 -4.60 -11.03
CA ILE A 122 12.08 -3.37 -10.62
C ILE A 122 12.16 -3.39 -9.08
N PRO A 123 13.30 -3.00 -8.48
CA PRO A 123 13.40 -2.88 -7.03
C PRO A 123 12.31 -1.98 -6.44
N PRO A 124 11.98 -2.11 -5.14
CA PRO A 124 11.00 -1.23 -4.53
C PRO A 124 11.35 0.24 -4.77
N THR A 125 10.40 0.99 -5.31
CA THR A 125 10.61 2.35 -5.84
C THR A 125 9.56 3.29 -5.29
N LYS A 126 9.98 4.52 -4.95
CA LYS A 126 9.15 5.64 -4.51
C LYS A 126 9.05 6.65 -5.65
N TYR A 127 7.84 7.16 -5.91
CA TYR A 127 7.54 8.14 -6.95
C TYR A 127 6.99 9.42 -6.31
N LEU A 128 7.66 10.53 -6.55
CA LEU A 128 7.28 11.84 -6.02
C LEU A 128 6.32 12.56 -6.98
N VAL A 129 5.53 13.49 -6.45
CA VAL A 129 4.70 14.37 -7.26
C VAL A 129 5.57 15.22 -8.18
N LYS A 130 5.11 15.47 -9.41
CA LYS A 130 5.76 16.40 -10.32
C LYS A 130 5.71 17.81 -9.76
N PRO A 131 6.79 18.61 -9.83
CA PRO A 131 6.83 19.98 -9.30
C PRO A 131 5.67 20.87 -9.77
N ASP A 132 5.19 20.67 -10.99
CA ASP A 132 4.14 21.50 -11.60
C ASP A 132 2.72 21.08 -11.20
N ASN A 133 2.55 19.95 -10.49
CA ASN A 133 1.26 19.29 -10.25
C ASN A 133 0.88 19.14 -8.77
N VAL A 134 1.55 19.86 -7.85
CA VAL A 134 1.38 19.70 -6.40
C VAL A 134 -0.05 19.97 -5.91
N VAL A 135 -0.80 20.82 -6.62
CA VAL A 135 -2.15 21.26 -6.24
C VAL A 135 -3.25 20.21 -6.40
N ASN A 136 -2.99 19.07 -7.06
CA ASN A 136 -4.02 18.05 -7.38
C ASN A 136 -3.55 16.61 -7.10
N ALA A 137 -2.64 16.43 -6.15
CA ALA A 137 -1.97 15.15 -5.91
C ALA A 137 -2.83 14.11 -5.17
N LEU A 138 -3.96 14.54 -4.59
CA LEU A 138 -4.97 13.69 -3.94
C LEU A 138 -6.37 14.15 -4.36
N GLN A 139 -7.27 13.18 -4.54
CA GLN A 139 -8.67 13.44 -4.84
C GLN A 139 -9.57 12.74 -3.82
N TYR A 140 -10.53 13.49 -3.28
CA TYR A 140 -11.60 12.94 -2.47
C TYR A 140 -12.84 12.63 -3.28
N SER A 141 -13.53 11.57 -2.86
CA SER A 141 -14.81 11.15 -3.41
C SER A 141 -15.61 10.55 -2.27
N ASN A 142 -16.92 10.73 -2.27
CA ASN A 142 -17.85 10.00 -1.41
C ASN A 142 -18.24 8.62 -1.99
N ALA A 143 -17.84 8.36 -3.24
CA ALA A 143 -18.24 7.18 -3.99
C ALA A 143 -17.10 6.16 -4.13
N TYR A 144 -15.86 6.49 -3.76
CA TYR A 144 -14.66 5.70 -4.07
C TYR A 144 -13.72 5.60 -2.86
N GLY A 145 -12.78 4.65 -2.91
CA GLY A 145 -11.68 4.59 -1.95
C GLY A 145 -10.63 5.68 -2.18
N PRO A 146 -9.42 5.57 -1.58
CA PRO A 146 -8.37 6.56 -1.77
C PRO A 146 -7.91 6.63 -3.24
N ILE A 147 -7.87 7.84 -3.79
CA ILE A 147 -7.38 8.14 -5.14
C ILE A 147 -6.13 9.00 -5.03
N PHE A 148 -5.04 8.50 -5.61
CA PHE A 148 -3.78 9.22 -5.68
C PHE A 148 -3.58 9.85 -7.06
N GLY A 149 -3.33 11.16 -7.08
CA GLY A 149 -3.27 11.98 -8.28
C GLY A 149 -4.61 12.07 -9.00
N GLY A 150 -4.58 12.49 -10.27
CA GLY A 150 -5.71 12.41 -11.20
C GLY A 150 -5.93 10.98 -11.72
N CYS A 151 -6.12 10.04 -10.79
CA CYS A 151 -6.22 8.59 -11.04
C CYS A 151 -4.90 7.92 -11.47
N ASP A 152 -3.74 8.41 -11.03
CA ASP A 152 -2.48 7.66 -11.20
C ASP A 152 -2.60 6.26 -10.57
N ILE A 153 -3.24 6.20 -9.40
CA ILE A 153 -3.86 4.99 -8.83
C ILE A 153 -5.27 5.36 -8.35
N ALA A 154 -6.28 4.69 -8.90
CA ALA A 154 -7.67 4.83 -8.48
C ALA A 154 -8.24 3.48 -8.02
N LEU A 155 -8.69 3.44 -6.78
CA LEU A 155 -9.33 2.27 -6.16
C LEU A 155 -10.85 2.49 -6.15
N PHE A 156 -11.55 1.74 -7.00
CA PHE A 156 -13.01 1.79 -7.10
C PHE A 156 -13.66 0.75 -6.18
N THR A 157 -14.96 0.93 -5.93
CA THR A 157 -15.74 0.06 -5.05
C THR A 157 -15.81 -1.37 -5.57
N ASN A 158 -15.91 -2.34 -4.65
CA ASN A 158 -15.92 -3.76 -4.97
C ASN A 158 -14.71 -4.19 -5.82
N SER A 159 -13.55 -3.57 -5.59
CA SER A 159 -12.32 -3.82 -6.35
C SER A 159 -11.84 -5.27 -6.27
N ASN A 160 -12.38 -6.07 -5.33
CA ASN A 160 -12.12 -7.49 -5.20
C ASN A 160 -12.91 -8.39 -6.15
N SER A 161 -13.95 -7.87 -6.81
CA SER A 161 -14.84 -8.64 -7.69
C SER A 161 -15.01 -8.04 -9.08
N ASN A 162 -14.35 -6.91 -9.37
CA ASN A 162 -14.39 -6.25 -10.68
C ASN A 162 -13.00 -5.72 -11.11
N GLN A 163 -12.92 -5.20 -12.35
CA GLN A 163 -11.70 -4.59 -12.92
C GLN A 163 -11.85 -3.06 -13.10
N SER A 164 -12.67 -2.42 -12.27
CA SER A 164 -12.92 -0.98 -12.38
C SER A 164 -11.74 -0.16 -11.86
N SER A 165 -10.97 -0.68 -10.89
CA SER A 165 -9.73 -0.07 -10.39
C SER A 165 -8.72 0.12 -11.51
N SER A 166 -8.04 1.27 -11.50
CA SER A 166 -7.22 1.68 -12.64
C SER A 166 -5.93 2.41 -12.26
N VAL A 167 -4.97 2.31 -13.16
CA VAL A 167 -3.68 3.00 -13.14
C VAL A 167 -3.60 3.91 -14.36
N ARG A 168 -3.48 5.22 -14.13
CA ARG A 168 -3.19 6.22 -15.18
C ARG A 168 -1.85 6.92 -14.99
N PHE A 169 -0.99 6.38 -14.13
CA PHE A 169 0.38 6.84 -13.96
C PHE A 169 1.09 6.95 -15.33
N PRO A 170 1.92 7.98 -15.57
CA PRO A 170 2.45 8.97 -14.63
C PRO A 170 1.92 10.38 -14.89
N TYR A 171 0.65 10.66 -14.61
CA TYR A 171 0.11 12.00 -14.82
C TYR A 171 0.62 12.98 -13.76
N PHE A 172 0.46 12.64 -12.48
CA PHE A 172 0.79 13.54 -11.36
C PHE A 172 2.14 13.23 -10.71
N TYR A 173 2.68 12.03 -10.94
CA TYR A 173 3.92 11.58 -10.31
C TYR A 173 5.03 11.41 -11.35
N VAL A 174 6.29 11.58 -10.92
CA VAL A 174 7.48 11.40 -11.78
C VAL A 174 7.70 9.92 -12.02
N ASP A 175 7.72 9.50 -13.28
CA ASP A 175 8.12 8.14 -13.66
C ASP A 175 9.64 8.02 -13.77
N THR A 176 10.24 7.36 -12.80
CA THR A 176 11.67 7.06 -12.77
C THR A 176 12.02 5.72 -13.45
N THR A 177 11.02 4.98 -13.92
CA THR A 177 11.17 3.63 -14.49
C THR A 177 10.89 3.55 -15.98
N GLY A 178 10.17 4.53 -16.53
CA GLY A 178 9.76 4.57 -17.94
C GLY A 178 8.65 3.58 -18.30
N GLN A 179 8.04 2.91 -17.32
CA GLN A 179 6.99 1.89 -17.55
C GLN A 179 5.57 2.50 -17.60
N GLY A 180 5.40 3.75 -17.17
CA GLY A 180 4.12 4.46 -17.14
C GLY A 180 3.00 3.62 -16.52
N LYS A 181 1.84 3.56 -17.18
CA LYS A 181 0.66 2.86 -16.63
C LYS A 181 0.87 1.36 -16.36
N ASN A 182 1.93 0.77 -16.90
CA ASN A 182 2.26 -0.63 -16.69
C ASN A 182 3.16 -0.85 -15.45
N THR A 183 3.60 0.20 -14.76
CA THR A 183 4.51 0.13 -13.61
C THR A 183 3.99 -0.77 -12.49
N PHE A 184 2.71 -0.64 -12.11
CA PHE A 184 2.20 -1.25 -10.88
C PHE A 184 1.67 -2.67 -11.09
N THR A 185 0.87 -2.87 -12.14
CA THR A 185 0.13 -4.12 -12.38
C THR A 185 0.39 -4.71 -13.77
N GLY A 186 1.10 -3.99 -14.64
CA GLY A 186 1.35 -4.38 -16.04
C GLY A 186 0.19 -4.05 -16.99
N THR A 187 -0.94 -3.61 -16.44
CA THR A 187 -2.17 -3.27 -17.15
C THR A 187 -2.81 -2.01 -16.56
N ALA A 188 -3.57 -1.28 -17.36
CA ALA A 188 -4.25 -0.06 -16.91
C ALA A 188 -5.40 -0.32 -15.94
N ASN A 189 -5.99 -1.52 -15.96
CA ASN A 189 -7.09 -1.93 -15.09
C ASN A 189 -6.67 -3.18 -14.30
N PHE A 190 -7.16 -3.29 -13.06
CA PHE A 190 -6.80 -4.40 -12.18
C PHE A 190 -7.90 -4.71 -11.17
N THR A 191 -7.83 -5.92 -10.63
CA THR A 191 -8.61 -6.39 -9.48
C THR A 191 -7.68 -6.47 -8.26
N THR A 192 -8.20 -6.14 -7.08
CA THR A 192 -7.46 -6.23 -5.82
C THR A 192 -7.75 -7.54 -5.13
N LEU A 193 -6.71 -8.18 -4.61
CA LEU A 193 -6.87 -9.28 -3.66
C LEU A 193 -7.11 -8.76 -2.24
N ASP A 194 -6.45 -7.65 -1.86
CA ASP A 194 -6.74 -6.93 -0.62
C ASP A 194 -6.24 -5.48 -0.68
N ILE A 195 -6.76 -4.65 0.21
CA ILE A 195 -6.32 -3.27 0.45
C ILE A 195 -6.15 -3.10 1.96
N GLU A 196 -5.00 -2.60 2.40
CA GLU A 196 -4.76 -2.20 3.78
C GLU A 196 -4.44 -0.71 3.86
N VAL A 197 -5.04 -0.02 4.82
CA VAL A 197 -4.72 1.38 5.13
C VAL A 197 -4.23 1.45 6.57
N PHE A 198 -3.05 2.06 6.73
CA PHE A 198 -2.40 2.25 8.02
C PHE A 198 -2.35 3.73 8.37
N LYS A 199 -2.73 4.07 9.59
CA LYS A 199 -2.46 5.39 10.17
C LYS A 199 -1.00 5.47 10.61
N VAL A 200 -0.40 6.65 10.43
CA VAL A 200 1.04 6.92 10.67
C VAL A 200 1.20 8.08 11.65
N PHE A 201 2.12 7.98 12.61
CA PHE A 201 2.36 8.95 13.69
C PHE A 201 3.83 9.06 14.14
#